data_AF-A0A7W1Z9E3-F1
#
_entry.id   AF-A0A7W1Z9E3-F1
#
_cell.length_a   1.000
_cell.length_b   1.000
_cell.length_c   1.000
_cell.angle_alpha   90.00
_cell.angle_beta   90.00
_cell.angle_gamma   90.00
#
_symmetry.space_group_name_H-M   'P 1'
#
loop_
_entity.id
_entity.type
_entity.pdbx_description
1 polymer ?
#
loop_
_entity_poly.entity_id
_entity_poly.type
_entity_poly.pdbx_seq_one_letter_code
_entity_poly.pdbx_strand_id
1 'polypeptide(L)' 'MDTLVQEKIETGDVLELRLDGPADEGVVTAMVLLATDEALILDRCDDSTPFVLRIDELGEYRKFEPAL' A
#
# COMPACT_ATOMS: atom_id res chain seq x y z
N MET A 1 1.45 -2.53 25.35
CA MET A 1 0.96 -1.42 24.53
C MET A 1 1.95 -1.30 23.41
N ASP A 2 1.74 -2.06 22.33
CA ASP A 2 2.62 -1.98 21.17
C ASP A 2 2.31 -0.68 20.45
N THR A 3 3.23 0.27 20.55
CA THR A 3 3.28 1.40 19.63
C THR A 3 3.49 0.78 18.25
N LEU A 4 2.43 0.73 17.45
CA LEU A 4 2.55 0.53 16.00
C LEU A 4 3.46 1.65 15.50
N VAL A 5 4.74 1.33 15.35
CA VAL A 5 5.65 2.17 14.57
C VAL A 5 5.05 2.12 13.17
N GLN A 6 4.40 3.20 12.74
CA GLN A 6 4.07 3.39 11.33
C GLN A 6 5.41 3.42 10.60
N GLU A 7 5.81 2.27 10.10
CA GLU A 7 6.99 2.15 9.28
C GLU A 7 6.76 3.02 8.05
N LYS A 8 7.67 3.97 7.83
CA LYS A 8 7.54 4.96 6.77
C LYS A 8 7.47 4.23 5.43
N ILE A 9 6.39 4.48 4.70
CA ILE A 9 6.21 3.98 3.34
C ILE A 9 7.09 4.82 2.40
N GLU A 10 7.93 4.14 1.62
CA GLU A 10 8.85 4.75 0.67
C GLU A 10 8.59 4.24 -0.75
N THR A 11 9.01 5.01 -1.75
CA THR A 11 8.96 4.57 -3.15
C THR A 11 9.79 3.30 -3.33
N GLY A 12 9.19 2.30 -3.98
CA GLY A 12 9.77 0.97 -4.19
C GLY A 12 9.33 -0.07 -3.16
N ASP A 13 8.69 0.34 -2.06
CA ASP A 13 8.12 -0.62 -1.11
C ASP A 13 7.03 -1.48 -1.75
N VAL A 14 6.87 -2.70 -1.25
CA VAL A 14 5.76 -3.58 -1.61
C VAL A 14 4.87 -3.71 -0.39
N LEU A 15 3.58 -3.41 -0.57
CA LEU A 15 2.60 -3.36 0.50
C LEU A 15 1.48 -4.36 0.25
N GLU A 16 1.01 -4.98 1.31
CA GLU A 16 -0.25 -5.69 1.39
C GLU A 16 -1.28 -4.76 2.04
N LEU A 17 -2.36 -4.43 1.34
CA LEU A 17 -3.33 -3.38 1.68
C LEU A 17 -4.76 -3.89 1.61
N ARG A 18 -5.61 -3.50 2.57
CA ARG A 18 -7.06 -3.69 2.44
C ARG A 18 -7.69 -2.44 1.81
N LEU A 19 -8.30 -2.59 0.63
CA LEU A 19 -9.02 -1.52 -0.07
C LEU A 19 -10.54 -1.70 0.10
N ASP A 20 -11.25 -0.59 0.29
CA ASP A 20 -12.71 -0.57 0.39
C ASP A 20 -13.33 -0.30 -1.00
N GLY A 21 -14.06 -1.27 -1.58
CA GLY A 21 -14.72 -1.09 -2.89
C GLY A 21 -15.56 -2.30 -3.39
N PRO A 22 -16.50 -2.10 -4.35
CA PRO A 22 -17.39 -3.15 -4.83
C PRO A 22 -16.84 -3.88 -6.08
N ALA A 23 -16.01 -4.90 -5.84
CA ALA A 23 -15.84 -6.14 -6.62
C ALA A 23 -14.60 -6.86 -6.08
N ASP A 24 -14.81 -8.00 -5.41
CA ASP A 24 -13.81 -9.01 -5.02
C ASP A 24 -12.73 -8.60 -4.00
N GLU A 25 -13.23 -8.29 -2.81
CA GLU A 25 -12.82 -8.79 -1.49
C GLU A 25 -11.36 -9.26 -1.26
N GLY A 26 -10.63 -8.42 -0.55
CA GLY A 26 -9.70 -8.89 0.47
C GLY A 26 -8.26 -8.81 0.08
N VAL A 27 -7.60 -7.73 0.52
CA VAL A 27 -6.14 -7.66 0.63
C VAL A 27 -5.42 -7.75 -0.73
N VAL A 28 -4.97 -6.60 -1.25
CA VAL A 28 -4.16 -6.54 -2.47
C VAL A 28 -2.68 -6.39 -2.14
N THR A 29 -1.80 -6.99 -2.95
CA THR A 29 -0.38 -6.65 -2.95
C THR A 29 -0.13 -5.60 -4.03
N ALA A 30 0.56 -4.51 -3.68
CA ALA A 30 0.90 -3.45 -4.61
C ALA A 30 2.31 -2.89 -4.34
N MET A 31 2.99 -2.48 -5.40
CA MET A 31 4.26 -1.76 -5.35
C MET A 31 4.01 -0.25 -5.30
N VAL A 32 4.72 0.44 -4.42
CA VAL A 32 4.69 1.91 -4.31
C VAL A 32 5.54 2.51 -5.43
N LEU A 33 4.89 3.08 -6.44
CA LEU A 33 5.57 3.78 -7.52
C LEU A 33 6.02 5.18 -7.09
N LEU A 34 5.28 5.84 -6.20
CA LEU A 34 5.61 7.14 -5.64
C LEU A 34 4.97 7.31 -4.26
N ALA A 35 5.77 7.64 -3.26
CA ALA A 35 5.31 8.07 -1.94
C ALA A 35 5.46 9.59 -1.77
N THR A 36 4.39 10.25 -1.37
CA THR A 36 4.39 11.67 -0.96
C THR A 36 3.72 11.82 0.41
N ASP A 37 3.79 13.00 1.00
CA ASP A 37 3.15 13.27 2.29
C ASP A 37 1.61 13.20 2.21
N GLU A 38 1.02 13.30 1.02
CA GLU A 38 -0.44 13.37 0.83
C GLU A 38 -1.04 12.08 0.23
N ALA A 39 -0.27 11.39 -0.63
CA ALA A 39 -0.77 10.24 -1.38
C ALA A 39 0.33 9.26 -1.79
N LEU A 40 -0.11 8.04 -2.08
CA LEU A 40 0.67 6.96 -2.69
C LEU A 40 0.16 6.70 -4.11
N ILE A 41 1.08 6.48 -5.05
CA ILE A 41 0.77 5.87 -6.34
C ILE A 41 1.18 4.41 -6.26
N LEU A 42 0.22 3.52 -6.51
CA LEU A 42 0.34 2.08 -6.29
C LEU A 42 0.09 1.31 -7.59
N ASP A 43 0.92 0.32 -7.86
CA ASP A 43 0.76 -0.63 -8.97
C ASP A 43 0.50 -2.03 -8.40
N ARG A 44 -0.57 -2.68 -8.84
CA ARG A 44 -0.91 -4.05 -8.42
C ARG A 44 -0.09 -5.13 -9.14
N CYS A 45 0.71 -4.74 -10.14
CA CYS A 45 1.49 -5.65 -10.97
C CYS A 45 0.63 -6.75 -11.64
N ASP A 46 -0.64 -6.45 -11.92
CA ASP A 46 -1.66 -7.37 -12.44
C ASP A 46 -2.19 -6.93 -13.82
N ASP A 47 -1.38 -6.16 -14.56
CA ASP A 47 -1.72 -5.49 -15.84
C ASP A 47 -2.85 -4.43 -15.75
N SER A 48 -3.38 -4.15 -14.56
CA SER A 48 -4.32 -3.05 -14.37
C SER A 48 -3.61 -1.69 -14.29
N THR A 49 -4.38 -0.62 -14.51
CA THR A 49 -3.86 0.74 -14.36
C THR A 49 -3.47 1.01 -12.90
N PRO A 50 -2.29 1.60 -12.64
CA PRO A 50 -1.94 2.10 -11.32
C PRO A 50 -2.99 3.04 -10.75
N PHE A 51 -3.14 3.04 -9.43
CA PHE A 51 -4.15 3.84 -8.74
C PHE A 51 -3.53 4.72 -7.65
N VAL A 52 -4.28 5.74 -7.25
CA VAL A 52 -3.88 6.68 -6.20
C VAL A 52 -4.63 6.33 -4.93
N LEU A 53 -3.92 6.26 -3.81
CA LEU A 53 -4.48 6.10 -2.47
C LEU A 53 -4.05 7.29 -1.62
N ARG A 54 -4.99 8.00 -1.01
CA ARG A 54 -4.68 9.11 -0.12
C ARG A 54 -4.23 8.57 1.23
N ILE A 55 -3.27 9.24 1.89
CA ILE A 55 -2.73 8.78 3.17
C ILE A 55 -3.81 8.76 4.27
N ASP A 56 -4.80 9.66 4.21
CA ASP A 56 -5.94 9.70 5.14
C ASP A 56 -6.97 8.57 4.91
N GLU A 57 -6.90 7.90 3.75
CA GLU A 57 -7.70 6.73 3.39
C GLU A 57 -6.91 5.42 3.55
N LEU A 58 -5.63 5.48 3.95
CA LEU A 58 -4.80 4.32 4.17
C LEU A 58 -5.27 3.57 5.44
N GLY A 59 -5.89 2.42 5.22
CA GLY A 59 -6.26 1.48 6.28
C GLY A 59 -5.07 0.67 6.82
N GLU A 60 -5.38 -0.48 7.40
CA GLU A 60 -4.36 -1.45 7.83
C GLU A 60 -3.53 -1.94 6.63
N TYR A 61 -2.22 -1.99 6.83
CA TYR A 61 -1.27 -2.47 5.82
C TYR A 61 -0.15 -3.28 6.44
N ARG A 62 0.51 -4.08 5.60
CA ARG A 62 1.76 -4.77 5.91
C ARG A 62 2.79 -4.45 4.82
N LYS A 63 3.97 -3.99 5.21
CA LYS A 63 5.12 -3.85 4.31
C LYS A 63 5.86 -5.19 4.19
N PHE A 64 6.24 -5.55 2.97
CA PHE A 64 7.10 -6.71 2.72
C PHE A 64 8.57 -6.31 2.80
N GLU A 65 9.32 -7.08 3.58
CA GLU A 65 10.77 -6.95 3.68
C GLU A 65 11.46 -7.99 2.78
N PRO A 66 12.52 -7.61 2.05
CA PRO A 66 13.30 -8.57 1.27
C PRO A 66 13.99 -9.58 2.19
N ALA A 67 14.07 -10.84 1.74
CA ALA A 67 14.87 -11.85 2.43
C ALA A 67 16.36 -11.48 2.32
N LEU A 68 17.01 -11.29 3.47
CA LEU A 68 18.45 -11.03 3.61
C LEU A 68 19.29 -12.28 3.30
#